data_AF-A0A2V7D140-F1
#
_entry.id   AF-A0A2V7D140-F1
#
_cell.length_a   1.000
_cell.length_b   1.000
_cell.length_c   1.000
_cell.angle_alpha   90.00
_cell.angle_beta   90.00
_cell.angle_gamma   90.00
#
_symmetry.space_group_name_H-M   'P 1'
#
loop_
_entity.id
_entity.type
_entity.pdbx_description
1 polymer ?
#
loop_
_entity_poly.entity_id
_entity_poly.type
_entity_poly.pdbx_seq_one_letter_code
_entity_poly.pdbx_strand_id
1 'polypeptide(L)'
;MRTTMKRLAVIVMVLAGMLIPRPASLLDTEVRHGESPTWSGPAYGRYAVTVVGYYTDSPNLARAGVRKVEWQAEAKAKRRAEMLALRAAFLDWFVEEWVREGGVREDGVHQILRYPLR
;
A
#
# COMPACT_ATOMS: atom_id res chain seq x y z
N MET A 1 22.35 -5.99 -47.29
CA MET A 1 21.30 -6.84 -46.67
C MET A 1 21.45 -6.99 -45.15
N ARG A 2 22.63 -7.35 -44.63
CA ARG A 2 22.85 -7.66 -43.19
C ARG A 2 22.64 -6.47 -42.23
N THR A 3 22.93 -5.26 -42.66
CA THR A 3 22.82 -4.02 -41.85
C THR A 3 21.37 -3.55 -41.69
N THR A 4 20.54 -3.76 -42.73
CA THR A 4 19.11 -3.40 -42.74
C THR A 4 18.31 -4.28 -41.80
N MET A 5 18.60 -5.59 -41.75
CA MET A 5 17.97 -6.53 -40.80
C MET A 5 18.27 -6.17 -39.34
N LYS A 6 19.50 -5.73 -39.02
CA LYS A 6 19.85 -5.30 -37.66
C LYS A 6 19.04 -4.08 -37.21
N ARG A 7 18.85 -3.10 -38.11
CA ARG A 7 18.03 -1.90 -37.82
C ARG A 7 16.55 -2.26 -37.62
N LEU A 8 16.02 -3.17 -38.44
CA LEU A 8 14.64 -3.64 -38.29
C LEU A 8 14.44 -4.37 -36.96
N ALA A 9 15.39 -5.23 -36.57
CA ALA A 9 15.32 -5.95 -35.30
C ALA A 9 15.35 -5.02 -34.08
N VAL A 10 16.16 -3.95 -34.12
CA VAL A 10 16.19 -2.93 -33.04
C VAL A 10 14.86 -2.18 -32.97
N ILE A 11 14.29 -1.77 -34.11
CA ILE A 11 13.01 -1.05 -34.15
C ILE A 11 11.88 -1.94 -33.60
N VAL A 12 11.86 -3.23 -33.96
CA VAL A 12 10.88 -4.19 -33.43
C VAL A 12 11.07 -4.41 -31.93
N MET A 13 12.30 -4.48 -31.42
CA MET A 13 12.53 -4.59 -29.97
C MET A 13 12.09 -3.34 -29.20
N VAL A 14 12.30 -2.14 -29.75
CA VAL A 14 11.86 -0.88 -29.13
C VAL A 14 10.33 -0.79 -29.12
N LEU A 15 9.68 -1.14 -30.23
CA LEU A 15 8.22 -1.19 -30.31
C LEU A 15 7.62 -2.24 -29.37
N ALA A 16 8.22 -3.43 -29.31
CA ALA A 16 7.81 -4.47 -28.37
C ALA A 16 7.96 -4.01 -26.91
N GLY A 17 9.04 -3.30 -26.58
CA GLY A 17 9.26 -2.71 -25.25
C GLY A 17 8.25 -1.62 -24.88
N MET A 18 7.73 -0.86 -25.86
CA MET A 18 6.66 0.12 -25.65
C MET A 18 5.27 -0.51 -25.51
N LEU A 19 5.08 -1.73 -26.02
CA LEU A 19 3.87 -2.55 -25.87
C LEU A 19 3.84 -3.34 -24.56
N ILE A 20 4.97 -3.42 -23.82
CA ILE A 20 4.97 -3.93 -22.46
C ILE A 20 4.15 -2.95 -21.62
N PRO A 21 3.04 -3.38 -20.99
CA PRO A 21 2.30 -2.54 -20.07
C PRO A 21 3.29 -2.04 -19.01
N ARG A 22 3.57 -0.74 -19.01
CA ARG A 22 4.38 -0.15 -17.94
C ARG A 22 3.69 -0.53 -16.63
N PRO A 23 4.42 -1.03 -15.62
CA PRO A 23 3.82 -1.25 -14.31
C PRO A 23 3.10 0.04 -13.94
N ALA A 24 1.84 -0.09 -13.52
CA ALA A 24 0.98 1.03 -13.19
C ALA A 24 1.81 2.09 -12.46
N SER A 25 1.83 3.31 -13.00
CA SER A 25 2.53 4.47 -12.42
C SER A 25 2.50 4.38 -10.90
N LEU A 26 3.67 4.42 -10.26
CA LEU A 26 3.80 4.36 -8.80
C LEU A 26 2.76 5.33 -8.20
N LEU A 27 1.88 4.80 -7.38
CA LEU A 27 0.82 5.58 -6.77
C LEU A 27 1.43 6.37 -5.63
N ASP A 28 1.35 7.69 -5.71
CA ASP A 28 1.81 8.57 -4.63
C ASP A 28 0.90 8.41 -3.41
N THR A 29 1.52 8.32 -2.23
CA THR A 29 0.83 8.16 -0.94
C THR A 29 1.41 9.15 0.06
N GLU A 30 0.56 9.96 0.69
CA GLU A 30 0.92 10.83 1.82
C GLU A 30 0.25 10.31 3.10
N VAL A 31 1.02 10.15 4.17
CA VAL A 31 0.56 9.69 5.49
C VAL A 31 0.90 10.73 6.53
N ARG A 32 -0.07 11.04 7.40
CA ARG A 32 0.07 11.96 8.54
C ARG A 32 -0.74 11.40 9.71
N HIS A 33 -0.18 11.46 10.92
CA HIS A 33 -0.81 10.99 12.16
C HIS A 33 -1.22 12.16 13.06
N GLY A 34 -2.10 11.88 14.03
CA GLY A 34 -2.59 12.85 15.01
C GLY A 34 -4.12 12.93 15.03
N GLU A 35 -4.70 13.61 16.03
CA GLU A 35 -6.16 13.77 16.15
C GLU A 35 -6.77 14.57 15.00
N SER A 36 -5.97 15.40 14.33
CA SER A 36 -6.37 16.25 13.21
C SER A 36 -5.21 16.41 12.23
N PRO A 37 -4.91 15.40 11.41
CA PRO A 37 -3.83 15.49 10.43
C PRO A 37 -4.14 16.58 9.40
N THR A 38 -3.10 17.29 8.95
CA THR A 38 -3.20 18.35 7.94
C THR A 38 -2.37 17.98 6.71
N TRP A 39 -2.84 18.38 5.52
CA TRP A 39 -2.20 18.08 4.24
C TRP A 39 -1.81 19.38 3.52
N SER A 40 -0.78 19.33 2.68
CA SER A 40 -0.35 20.49 1.89
C SER A 40 -1.29 20.81 0.72
N GLY A 41 -2.13 19.85 0.32
CA GLY A 41 -3.13 19.99 -0.74
C GLY A 41 -4.55 19.77 -0.22
N PRO A 42 -5.57 20.05 -1.05
CA PRO A 42 -6.95 19.86 -0.64
C PRO A 42 -7.29 18.36 -0.51
N ALA A 43 -7.98 18.02 0.57
CA ALA A 43 -8.59 16.71 0.78
C ALA A 43 -10.11 16.82 0.56
N TYR A 44 -10.68 15.88 -0.20
CA TYR A 44 -12.11 15.87 -0.53
C TYR A 44 -12.72 14.53 -0.16
N GLY A 45 -13.82 14.59 0.61
CA GLY A 45 -14.56 13.39 1.01
C GLY A 45 -13.80 12.49 1.98
N ARG A 46 -14.25 11.24 2.09
CA ARG A 46 -13.66 10.24 2.98
C ARG A 46 -13.82 8.84 2.42
N TYR A 47 -12.78 8.03 2.58
CA TYR A 47 -12.85 6.58 2.51
C TYR A 47 -12.33 6.01 3.82
N ALA A 48 -12.95 4.94 4.31
CA ALA A 48 -12.61 4.38 5.62
C ALA A 48 -12.82 2.88 5.69
N VAL A 49 -12.01 2.23 6.53
CA VAL A 49 -12.16 0.83 6.90
C VAL A 49 -12.24 0.75 8.42
N THR A 50 -13.21 -0.01 8.92
CA THR A 50 -13.30 -0.34 10.35
C THR A 50 -12.69 -1.72 10.57
N VAL A 51 -11.56 -1.77 11.26
CA VAL A 51 -10.93 -3.01 11.71
C VAL A 51 -11.32 -3.25 13.16
N VAL A 52 -11.60 -4.50 13.51
CA VAL A 52 -11.92 -4.92 14.88
C VAL A 52 -10.96 -6.02 15.31
N GLY A 53 -10.40 -5.88 16.49
CA GLY A 53 -9.63 -6.92 17.19
C GLY A 53 -10.52 -7.67 18.18
N TYR A 54 -10.22 -8.94 18.42
CA TYR A 54 -10.89 -9.78 19.39
C TYR A 54 -9.86 -10.35 20.36
N TYR A 55 -10.18 -10.25 21.65
CA TYR A 55 -9.42 -10.92 22.69
C TYR A 55 -9.48 -12.43 22.50
N THR A 56 -8.36 -13.10 22.75
CA THR A 56 -8.29 -14.55 22.88
C THR A 56 -7.75 -14.93 24.24
N ASP A 57 -8.04 -16.14 24.66
CA ASP A 57 -7.54 -16.78 25.87
C ASP A 57 -6.06 -17.19 25.77
N SER A 58 -5.58 -17.50 24.56
CA SER A 58 -4.16 -17.79 24.33
C SER A 58 -3.31 -16.50 24.31
N PRO A 59 -2.21 -16.44 25.09
CA PRO A 59 -1.37 -15.24 25.20
C PRO A 59 -0.60 -14.90 23.92
N ASN A 60 -0.44 -15.87 23.01
CA ASN A 60 0.29 -15.71 21.75
C ASN A 60 -0.64 -15.74 20.53
N LEU A 61 -1.94 -15.54 20.75
CA LEU A 61 -2.93 -15.48 19.68
C LEU A 61 -3.62 -14.12 19.74
N ALA A 62 -3.90 -13.57 18.57
CA ALA A 62 -4.80 -12.44 18.40
C ALA A 62 -5.65 -12.71 17.17
N ARG A 63 -6.89 -12.20 17.17
CA ARG A 63 -7.78 -12.28 16.01
C ARG A 63 -8.23 -10.89 15.64
N ALA A 64 -8.28 -10.61 14.34
CA ALA A 64 -8.78 -9.35 13.83
C ALA A 64 -9.51 -9.56 12.50
N GLY A 65 -10.37 -8.61 12.15
CA GLY A 65 -11.09 -8.63 10.88
C GLY A 65 -11.55 -7.24 10.44
N VAL A 66 -11.87 -7.11 9.16
CA VAL A 66 -12.51 -5.91 8.61
C VAL A 66 -14.02 -6.06 8.77
N ARG A 67 -14.64 -5.14 9.52
CA ARG A 67 -16.09 -5.14 9.79
C ARG A 67 -16.88 -4.29 8.80
N LYS A 68 -16.32 -3.15 8.37
CA LYS A 68 -16.99 -2.20 7.48
C LYS A 68 -15.96 -1.58 6.53
N VAL A 69 -16.40 -1.32 5.30
CA VAL A 69 -15.64 -0.58 4.29
C VAL A 69 -16.55 0.47 3.68
N GLU A 70 -16.10 1.71 3.65
CA GLU A 70 -16.80 2.87 3.09
C GLU A 70 -15.96 3.43 1.94
N TRP A 71 -16.44 3.22 0.71
CA TRP A 71 -15.83 3.78 -0.49
C TRP A 71 -16.66 4.94 -1.03
N GLN A 72 -16.01 6.05 -1.34
CA GLN A 72 -16.63 7.14 -2.08
C GLN A 72 -16.25 7.12 -3.57
N ALA A 73 -15.06 6.61 -3.91
CA ALA A 73 -14.67 6.46 -5.30
C ALA A 73 -15.43 5.31 -5.97
N GLU A 74 -15.95 5.52 -7.19
CA GLU A 74 -16.54 4.43 -8.00
C GLU A 74 -15.48 3.66 -8.80
N ALA A 75 -14.42 4.34 -9.21
CA ALA A 75 -13.37 3.74 -10.02
C ALA A 75 -12.52 2.76 -9.20
N LYS A 76 -12.51 1.47 -9.60
CA LYS A 76 -11.68 0.43 -8.97
C LYS A 76 -10.20 0.78 -8.91
N ALA A 77 -9.68 1.49 -9.91
CA ALA A 77 -8.30 1.95 -9.92
C ALA A 77 -8.00 2.93 -8.78
N LYS A 78 -8.94 3.85 -8.49
CA LYS A 78 -8.82 4.78 -7.38
C LYS A 78 -8.93 4.07 -6.03
N ARG A 79 -9.87 3.12 -5.88
CA ARG A 79 -9.98 2.29 -4.66
C ARG A 79 -8.68 1.54 -4.34
N ARG A 80 -7.94 1.04 -5.35
CA ARG A 80 -6.63 0.41 -5.13
C ARG A 80 -5.62 1.39 -4.53
N ALA A 81 -5.59 2.64 -4.99
CA ALA A 81 -4.72 3.67 -4.41
C ALA A 81 -5.13 4.01 -2.97
N GLU A 82 -6.44 4.12 -2.71
CA GLU A 82 -6.97 4.36 -1.36
C GLU A 82 -6.65 3.20 -0.40
N MET A 83 -6.72 1.94 -0.88
CA MET A 83 -6.27 0.78 -0.11
C MET A 83 -4.78 0.83 0.24
N LEU A 84 -3.93 1.25 -0.71
CA LEU A 84 -2.50 1.42 -0.45
C LEU A 84 -2.24 2.50 0.59
N ALA A 85 -2.99 3.61 0.55
CA ALA A 85 -2.91 4.67 1.55
C ALA A 85 -3.31 4.17 2.95
N LEU A 86 -4.43 3.44 3.08
CA LEU A 86 -4.82 2.85 4.37
C LEU A 86 -3.78 1.87 4.90
N ARG A 87 -3.23 1.01 4.02
CA ARG A 87 -2.16 0.07 4.39
C ARG A 87 -0.92 0.82 4.88
N ALA A 88 -0.47 1.83 4.13
CA ALA A 88 0.71 2.60 4.49
C ALA A 88 0.50 3.32 5.83
N ALA A 89 -0.64 3.97 6.02
CA ALA A 89 -0.98 4.66 7.27
C ALA A 89 -0.98 3.70 8.47
N PHE A 90 -1.61 2.53 8.33
CA PHE A 90 -1.64 1.55 9.42
C PHE A 90 -0.27 0.98 9.75
N LEU A 91 0.54 0.64 8.73
CA LEU A 91 1.88 0.07 8.95
C LEU A 91 2.82 1.08 9.58
N ASP A 92 2.77 2.33 9.16
CA ASP A 92 3.57 3.40 9.74
C ASP A 92 3.17 3.66 11.20
N TRP A 93 1.86 3.80 11.46
CA TRP A 93 1.33 3.90 12.82
C TRP A 93 1.75 2.71 13.70
N PHE A 94 1.66 1.49 13.17
CA PHE A 94 2.05 0.27 13.89
C PHE A 94 3.51 0.31 14.37
N VAL A 95 4.45 0.74 13.52
CA VAL A 95 5.86 0.85 13.93
C VAL A 95 6.05 1.94 14.99
N GLU A 96 5.34 3.07 14.85
CA GLU A 96 5.39 4.14 15.85
C GLU A 96 4.82 3.68 17.20
N GLU A 97 3.70 2.96 17.20
CA GLU A 97 3.07 2.43 18.41
C GLU A 97 3.95 1.35 19.06
N TRP A 98 4.56 0.47 18.26
CA TRP A 98 5.51 -0.53 18.75
C TRP A 98 6.66 0.09 19.56
N VAL A 99 7.22 1.18 19.06
CA VAL A 99 8.27 1.93 19.76
C VAL A 99 7.72 2.61 21.00
N ARG A 100 6.50 3.17 20.95
CA ARG A 100 5.87 3.83 22.09
C ARG A 100 5.61 2.87 23.26
N GLU A 101 5.26 1.62 22.96
CA GLU A 101 5.09 0.54 23.94
C GLU A 101 6.42 -0.06 24.44
N GLY A 102 7.57 0.55 24.07
CA GLY A 102 8.89 0.17 24.55
C GLY A 102 9.63 -0.85 23.68
N GLY A 103 9.10 -1.20 22.52
CA GLY A 103 9.76 -2.07 21.55
C GLY A 103 10.86 -1.36 20.76
N VAL A 104 11.78 -2.14 20.17
CA VAL A 104 12.81 -1.63 19.26
C VAL A 104 12.21 -1.43 17.86
N ARG A 105 12.51 -0.29 17.21
CA ARG A 105 11.94 0.07 15.90
C ARG A 105 12.20 -1.00 14.85
N GLU A 106 13.42 -1.51 14.79
CA GLU A 106 13.83 -2.55 13.85
C GLU A 106 12.97 -3.80 14.02
N ASP A 107 12.71 -4.23 15.26
CA ASP A 107 11.86 -5.40 15.54
C ASP A 107 10.43 -5.19 15.03
N GLY A 108 9.88 -3.99 15.22
CA GLY A 108 8.57 -3.60 14.68
C GLY A 108 8.54 -3.66 13.16
N VAL A 109 9.55 -3.12 12.48
CA VAL A 109 9.67 -3.22 11.01
C VAL A 109 9.74 -4.67 10.55
N HIS A 110 10.45 -5.55 11.28
CA HIS A 110 10.53 -6.97 10.93
C HIS A 110 9.17 -7.68 11.01
N GLN A 111 8.23 -7.23 11.86
CA GLN A 111 6.87 -7.81 11.95
C GLN A 111 6.01 -7.54 10.70
N ILE A 112 6.39 -6.58 9.86
CA ILE A 112 5.61 -6.18 8.67
C ILE A 112 5.85 -7.13 7.48
N LEU A 113 6.88 -7.98 7.53
CA LEU A 113 7.34 -8.75 6.37
C LEU A 113 6.61 -10.10 6.20
N ARG A 114 6.32 -10.42 4.92
CA ARG A 114 5.73 -11.65 4.31
C ARG A 114 4.20 -11.65 4.11
N TYR A 115 3.80 -11.59 2.84
CA TYR A 115 2.46 -11.93 2.37
C TYR A 115 2.52 -13.14 1.42
N PRO A 116 1.57 -14.10 1.52
CA PRO A 116 0.60 -14.25 2.60
C PRO A 116 1.29 -14.65 3.91
N LEU A 117 0.73 -14.22 5.04
CA LEU A 117 1.08 -14.76 6.36
C LEU A 117 0.96 -16.29 6.26
N ARG A 118 2.05 -17.02 6.51
CA ARG A 118 2.01 -18.47 6.71
C ARG A 118 1.95 -18.74 8.19
#